data_AF-A0A2C5YLN3-F1
#
_entry.id   AF-A0A2C5YLN3-F1
#
_cell.length_a   1.000
_cell.length_b   1.000
_cell.length_c   1.000
_cell.angle_alpha   90.00
_cell.angle_beta   90.00
_cell.angle_gamma   90.00
#
_symmetry.space_group_name_H-M   'P 1'
#
loop_
_entity.id
_entity.type
_entity.pdbx_description
1 polymer ?
#
loop_
_entity_poly.entity_id
_entity_poly.type
_entity_poly.pdbx_seq_one_letter_code
_entity_poly.pdbx_strand_id
1 'polypeptide(L)'
;MKAYVYDNIHGDQRLPHDSSQEVGVDDLSQLGVEYFHLPKLSDVNKLAADRGYKNRDEIIVSPEALGTIYEEKVKSFFEEHLHEDEEIRYIQGGVGFFDVRGKDNVWIRIMLIEHDLLILPAGIYHRFTTDSSNVFCACYETFQRRAEVESTK
;
A
#
# COMPACT_ATOMS: atom_id res chain seq x y z
N MET A 1 1.81 7.90 -9.80
CA MET A 1 0.52 7.63 -9.15
C MET A 1 -0.67 8.27 -9.87
N LYS A 2 -1.81 7.57 -9.85
CA LYS A 2 -3.14 8.09 -10.21
C LYS A 2 -4.12 7.72 -9.09
N ALA A 3 -4.99 8.63 -8.65
CA ALA A 3 -6.02 8.35 -7.65
C ALA A 3 -7.41 8.79 -8.12
N TYR A 4 -8.43 8.01 -7.79
CA TYR A 4 -9.81 8.24 -8.24
C TYR A 4 -10.82 7.52 -7.34
N VAL A 5 -12.08 7.95 -7.38
CA VAL A 5 -13.17 7.25 -6.69
C VAL A 5 -13.41 5.90 -7.37
N TYR A 6 -13.50 4.85 -6.56
CA TYR A 6 -13.78 3.48 -7.00
C TYR A 6 -15.23 3.36 -7.48
N ASP A 7 -15.47 2.73 -8.63
CA ASP A 7 -16.79 2.65 -9.26
C ASP A 7 -17.81 1.74 -8.56
N ASN A 8 -17.36 0.88 -7.63
CA ASN A 8 -18.15 -0.14 -6.94
C ASN A 8 -18.85 -1.16 -7.86
N ILE A 9 -18.40 -1.29 -9.10
CA ILE A 9 -18.90 -2.32 -10.01
C ILE A 9 -18.42 -3.67 -9.49
N HIS A 10 -19.35 -4.62 -9.33
CA HIS A 10 -18.99 -5.99 -8.96
C HIS A 10 -18.16 -6.64 -10.07
N GLY A 11 -17.02 -7.22 -9.70
CA GLY A 11 -16.12 -7.85 -10.65
C GLY A 11 -14.79 -8.23 -10.03
N ASP A 12 -13.79 -8.44 -10.89
CA ASP A 12 -12.42 -8.68 -10.48
C ASP A 12 -11.80 -7.41 -9.91
N GLN A 13 -11.55 -7.41 -8.60
CA GLN A 13 -10.96 -6.31 -7.84
C GLN A 13 -9.65 -5.74 -8.43
N ARG A 14 -8.93 -6.54 -9.22
CA ARG A 14 -7.65 -6.19 -9.86
C ARG A 14 -7.82 -5.30 -11.09
N LEU A 15 -9.05 -5.11 -11.56
CA LEU A 15 -9.35 -4.18 -12.64
C LEU A 15 -9.26 -2.72 -12.15
N PRO A 16 -9.09 -1.72 -13.03
CA PRO A 16 -8.95 -0.33 -12.59
C PRO A 16 -10.11 0.20 -11.75
N HIS A 17 -11.37 -0.16 -12.05
CA HIS A 17 -12.56 0.34 -11.33
C HIS A 17 -12.64 1.88 -11.24
N ASP A 18 -12.30 2.55 -12.34
CA ASP A 18 -12.20 4.01 -12.42
C ASP A 18 -13.56 4.65 -12.75
N SER A 19 -14.14 5.38 -11.78
CA SER A 19 -15.38 6.13 -11.97
C SER A 19 -15.23 7.43 -12.77
N SER A 20 -14.01 7.76 -13.22
CA SER A 20 -13.62 9.04 -13.82
C SER A 20 -13.69 10.25 -12.89
N GLN A 21 -13.90 10.03 -11.58
CA GLN A 21 -13.80 11.09 -10.56
C GLN A 21 -12.40 11.07 -9.96
N GLU A 22 -11.51 11.93 -10.47
CA GLU A 22 -10.14 12.02 -10.00
C GLU A 22 -10.06 12.58 -8.57
N VAL A 23 -9.08 12.08 -7.81
CA VAL A 23 -8.75 12.55 -6.46
C VAL A 23 -7.33 13.07 -6.48
N GLY A 24 -7.14 14.31 -6.03
CA GLY A 24 -5.83 14.95 -6.00
C GLY A 24 -4.97 14.49 -4.82
N VAL A 25 -3.66 14.75 -4.91
CA VAL A 25 -2.73 14.51 -3.79
C VAL A 25 -3.11 15.33 -2.56
N ASP A 26 -3.58 16.56 -2.76
CA ASP A 26 -4.01 17.42 -1.67
C ASP A 26 -5.24 16.86 -0.94
N ASP A 27 -6.14 16.19 -1.66
CA ASP A 27 -7.30 15.51 -1.07
C ASP A 27 -6.87 14.28 -0.25
N LEU A 28 -5.92 13.51 -0.75
CA LEU A 28 -5.31 12.39 -0.02
C LEU A 28 -4.60 12.88 1.24
N SER A 29 -3.88 14.00 1.16
CA SER A 29 -3.19 14.61 2.30
C SER A 29 -4.16 15.06 3.40
N GLN A 30 -5.36 15.53 3.04
CA GLN A 30 -6.43 15.81 4.03
C GLN A 30 -6.92 14.57 4.79
N LEU A 31 -6.72 13.37 4.22
CA LEU A 31 -7.00 12.08 4.89
C LEU A 31 -5.79 11.58 5.69
N GLY A 32 -4.68 12.32 5.69
CA GLY A 32 -3.41 11.93 6.30
C GLY A 32 -2.59 10.96 5.44
N VAL A 33 -3.01 10.67 4.20
CA VAL A 33 -2.26 9.83 3.26
C VAL A 33 -1.18 10.67 2.60
N GLU A 34 0.09 10.31 2.79
CA GLU A 34 1.22 10.99 2.18
C GLU A 34 1.73 10.20 0.97
N TYR A 35 2.04 10.92 -0.11
CA TYR A 35 2.59 10.35 -1.34
C TYR A 35 3.91 11.02 -1.71
N PHE A 36 4.86 10.20 -2.16
CA PHE A 36 6.13 10.67 -2.71
C PHE A 36 6.47 9.89 -3.97
N HIS A 37 7.11 10.56 -4.93
CA HIS A 37 7.76 9.90 -6.05
C HIS A 37 9.28 9.97 -5.83
N LEU A 38 9.91 8.84 -5.56
CA LEU A 38 11.31 8.73 -5.13
C LEU A 38 12.10 7.79 -6.06
N PRO A 39 12.60 8.27 -7.21
CA PRO A 39 13.36 7.44 -8.15
C PRO A 39 14.69 6.89 -7.60
N LYS A 40 15.17 7.42 -6.48
CA LYS A 40 16.43 7.03 -5.88
C LYS A 40 16.20 6.47 -4.49
N LEU A 41 16.73 5.27 -4.24
CA LEU A 41 16.71 4.65 -2.92
C LEU A 41 17.37 5.52 -1.83
N SER A 42 18.30 6.41 -2.18
CA SER A 42 18.87 7.37 -1.24
C SER A 42 17.83 8.30 -0.63
N ASP A 43 16.81 8.68 -1.42
CA ASP A 43 15.76 9.59 -0.97
C ASP A 43 14.75 8.85 -0.06
N VAL A 44 14.48 7.57 -0.36
CA VAL A 44 13.73 6.67 0.53
C VAL A 44 14.46 6.49 1.87
N ASN A 45 15.78 6.25 1.84
CA ASN A 45 16.59 6.10 3.04
C ASN A 45 16.59 7.38 3.89
N LYS A 46 16.63 8.55 3.24
CA LYS A 46 16.56 9.83 3.93
C LYS A 46 15.20 10.02 4.60
N LEU A 47 14.10 9.77 3.90
CA LEU A 47 12.75 9.83 4.47
C LEU A 47 12.60 8.89 5.67
N ALA A 48 13.12 7.66 5.54
CA ALA A 48 13.10 6.67 6.61
C ALA A 48 13.90 7.14 7.84
N ALA A 49 15.07 7.74 7.65
CA ALA A 49 15.87 8.30 8.73
C ALA A 49 15.20 9.52 9.39
N ASP A 50 14.63 10.43 8.59
CA ASP A 50 13.97 11.65 9.07
C ASP A 50 12.71 11.32 9.89
N ARG A 51 11.98 10.26 9.52
CA ARG A 51 10.83 9.76 10.28
C ARG A 51 11.23 8.82 11.42
N GLY A 52 12.37 8.14 11.32
CA GLY A 52 12.85 7.22 12.35
C GLY A 52 12.35 5.77 12.19
N TYR A 53 12.07 5.34 10.96
CA TYR A 53 11.77 3.95 10.64
C TYR A 53 12.99 3.06 10.90
N LYS A 54 12.77 1.89 11.50
CA LYS A 54 13.86 1.05 12.02
C LYS A 54 14.01 -0.28 11.30
N ASN A 55 12.95 -0.78 10.68
CA ASN A 55 12.99 -2.03 9.95
C ASN A 55 12.49 -1.81 8.53
N ARG A 56 13.22 -2.42 7.59
CA ARG A 56 12.87 -2.53 6.18
C ARG A 56 12.81 -3.99 5.82
N ASP A 57 11.74 -4.39 5.17
CA ASP A 57 11.60 -5.70 4.56
C ASP A 57 11.08 -5.57 3.12
N GLU A 58 11.24 -6.63 2.33
CA GLU A 58 10.81 -6.70 0.93
C GLU A 58 9.77 -7.81 0.78
N ILE A 59 8.74 -7.57 -0.03
CA ILE A 59 7.73 -8.55 -0.37
C ILE A 59 7.47 -8.53 -1.87
N ILE A 60 7.47 -9.74 -2.45
CA ILE A 60 7.03 -9.98 -3.82
C ILE A 60 5.69 -10.72 -3.73
N VAL A 61 4.63 -10.07 -4.19
CA VAL A 61 3.29 -10.63 -4.29
C VAL A 61 3.11 -11.13 -5.72
N SER A 62 3.31 -12.44 -5.90
CA SER A 62 2.98 -13.15 -7.13
C SER A 62 2.65 -14.62 -6.85
N PRO A 63 1.93 -15.31 -7.76
CA PRO A 63 1.68 -16.74 -7.62
C PRO A 63 2.97 -17.56 -7.51
N GLU A 64 4.03 -17.16 -8.20
CA GLU A 64 5.34 -17.81 -8.16
C GLU A 64 6.05 -17.61 -6.82
N ALA A 65 6.04 -16.38 -6.29
CA ALA A 65 6.73 -16.05 -5.04
C ALA A 65 6.00 -16.58 -3.79
N LEU A 66 4.66 -16.55 -3.80
CA LEU A 66 3.83 -16.95 -2.65
C LEU A 66 3.32 -18.39 -2.75
N GLY A 67 3.37 -19.03 -3.91
CA GLY A 67 2.96 -20.42 -4.09
C GLY A 67 1.52 -20.69 -3.60
N THR A 68 1.34 -21.71 -2.76
CA THR A 68 0.01 -22.16 -2.32
C THR A 68 -0.72 -21.16 -1.42
N ILE A 69 -0.02 -20.21 -0.80
CA ILE A 69 -0.65 -19.19 0.08
C ILE A 69 -1.08 -17.93 -0.68
N TYR A 70 -0.81 -17.84 -1.98
CA TYR A 70 -1.09 -16.65 -2.79
C TYR A 70 -2.54 -16.19 -2.70
N GLU A 71 -3.50 -17.10 -2.97
CA GLU A 71 -4.93 -16.77 -2.98
C GLU A 71 -5.45 -16.32 -1.61
N GLU A 72 -4.99 -16.97 -0.54
CA GLU A 72 -5.36 -16.59 0.84
C GLU A 72 -4.81 -15.21 1.18
N LYS A 73 -3.55 -14.93 0.82
CA LYS A 73 -2.90 -13.65 1.08
C LYS A 73 -3.54 -12.51 0.31
N VAL A 74 -3.76 -12.68 -0.99
CA VAL A 74 -4.41 -11.65 -1.83
C VAL A 74 -5.82 -11.34 -1.32
N LYS A 75 -6.57 -12.37 -0.88
CA LYS A 75 -7.87 -12.15 -0.24
C LYS A 75 -7.74 -11.36 1.05
N SER A 76 -6.83 -11.74 1.94
CA SER A 76 -6.62 -11.04 3.23
C SER A 76 -6.20 -9.57 3.05
N PHE A 77 -5.42 -9.27 2.02
CA PHE A 77 -5.01 -7.91 1.71
C PHE A 77 -6.17 -7.06 1.19
N PHE A 78 -7.14 -7.66 0.50
CA PHE A 78 -8.27 -6.92 -0.05
C PHE A 78 -9.46 -6.82 0.91
N GLU A 79 -9.48 -7.60 1.98
CA GLU A 79 -10.40 -7.38 3.09
C GLU A 79 -10.10 -6.01 3.73
N GLU A 80 -11.14 -5.24 4.04
CA GLU A 80 -10.98 -3.91 4.66
C GLU A 80 -10.37 -4.06 6.07
N HIS A 81 -9.24 -3.41 6.30
CA HIS A 81 -8.50 -3.47 7.56
C HIS A 81 -7.88 -2.12 7.92
N LEU A 82 -7.26 -2.06 9.10
CA LEU A 82 -6.48 -0.93 9.57
C LEU A 82 -5.27 -1.44 10.37
N HIS A 83 -4.30 -0.56 10.57
CA HIS A 83 -3.13 -0.79 11.41
C HIS A 83 -3.08 0.25 12.53
N GLU A 84 -2.55 -0.14 13.68
CA GLU A 84 -2.31 0.77 14.83
C GLU A 84 -1.11 1.71 14.58
N ASP A 85 -0.22 1.30 13.67
CA ASP A 85 0.93 2.06 13.19
C ASP A 85 0.71 2.53 11.75
N GLU A 86 1.56 3.43 11.27
CA GLU A 86 1.60 3.80 9.85
C GLU A 86 1.95 2.59 8.97
N GLU A 87 1.30 2.51 7.81
CA GLU A 87 1.67 1.58 6.75
C GLU A 87 2.44 2.32 5.65
N ILE A 88 3.72 1.96 5.47
CA ILE A 88 4.58 2.54 4.43
C ILE A 88 4.89 1.49 3.37
N ARG A 89 4.73 1.87 2.11
CA ARG A 89 4.99 1.01 0.94
C ARG A 89 5.74 1.80 -0.12
N TYR A 90 6.94 1.33 -0.46
CA TYR A 90 7.74 1.82 -1.58
C TYR A 90 7.74 0.77 -2.69
N ILE A 91 7.26 1.15 -3.88
CA ILE A 91 7.08 0.22 -4.98
C ILE A 91 8.38 0.08 -5.77
N GLN A 92 8.85 -1.16 -5.89
CA GLN A 92 10.05 -1.50 -6.66
C GLN A 92 9.70 -2.10 -8.03
N GLY A 93 8.48 -2.59 -8.23
CA GLY A 93 8.06 -3.11 -9.52
C GLY A 93 6.61 -3.58 -9.55
N GLY A 94 6.06 -3.65 -10.75
CA GLY A 94 4.65 -4.00 -10.95
C GLY A 94 3.69 -2.85 -10.66
N VAL A 95 2.40 -3.18 -10.53
CA VAL A 95 1.32 -2.22 -10.28
C VAL A 95 0.50 -2.68 -9.09
N GLY A 96 0.26 -1.77 -8.15
CA GLY A 96 -0.57 -2.01 -6.97
C GLY A 96 -1.68 -0.98 -6.84
N PHE A 97 -2.82 -1.42 -6.34
CA PHE A 97 -3.94 -0.58 -5.96
C PHE A 97 -4.09 -0.59 -4.45
N PHE A 98 -3.99 0.60 -3.84
CA PHE A 98 -4.36 0.84 -2.45
C PHE A 98 -5.69 1.57 -2.43
N ASP A 99 -6.71 0.96 -1.85
CA ASP A 99 -7.99 1.63 -1.66
C ASP A 99 -8.06 2.15 -0.22
N VAL A 100 -8.40 3.42 -0.06
CA VAL A 100 -8.55 4.08 1.25
C VAL A 100 -9.96 4.65 1.38
N ARG A 101 -10.48 4.72 2.60
CA ARG A 101 -11.76 5.39 2.87
C ARG A 101 -11.60 6.92 2.80
N GLY A 102 -12.31 7.53 1.87
CA GLY A 102 -12.46 8.98 1.74
C GLY A 102 -13.57 9.55 2.61
N LYS A 103 -13.88 10.84 2.38
CA LYS A 103 -15.07 11.49 2.95
C LYS A 103 -16.33 10.74 2.50
N ASP A 104 -17.37 10.74 3.33
CA ASP A 104 -18.65 10.06 3.06
C ASP A 104 -18.54 8.54 2.84
N ASN A 105 -17.48 7.91 3.38
CA ASN A 105 -17.22 6.46 3.29
C ASN A 105 -17.07 5.94 1.84
N VAL A 106 -16.71 6.78 0.87
CA VAL A 106 -16.39 6.31 -0.49
C VAL A 106 -15.01 5.67 -0.54
N TRP A 107 -14.83 4.68 -1.40
CA TRP A 107 -13.52 4.10 -1.69
C TRP A 107 -12.78 5.00 -2.68
N ILE A 108 -11.55 5.39 -2.32
CA ILE A 108 -10.62 6.07 -3.21
C ILE A 108 -9.52 5.06 -3.57
N ARG A 109 -9.41 4.72 -4.85
CA ARG A 109 -8.36 3.84 -5.37
C ARG A 109 -7.14 4.64 -5.76
N ILE A 110 -5.99 4.22 -5.26
CA ILE A 110 -4.67 4.81 -5.52
C ILE A 110 -3.84 3.79 -6.27
N MET A 111 -3.58 4.05 -7.55
CA MET A 111 -2.69 3.26 -8.38
C MET A 111 -1.25 3.71 -8.17
N LEU A 112 -0.41 2.79 -7.70
CA LEU A 112 1.03 2.98 -7.51
C LEU A 112 1.82 2.11 -8.48
N ILE A 113 2.93 2.67 -8.96
CA ILE A 113 3.90 2.01 -9.84
C ILE A 113 5.32 2.18 -9.29
N GLU A 114 6.31 1.60 -9.95
CA GLU A 114 7.73 1.74 -9.58
C GLU A 114 8.13 3.18 -9.23
N HIS A 115 8.89 3.32 -8.14
CA HIS A 115 9.36 4.56 -7.52
C HIS A 115 8.29 5.37 -6.75
N ASP A 116 7.04 4.95 -6.74
CA ASP A 116 6.03 5.55 -5.88
C ASP A 116 6.18 5.05 -4.42
N LEU A 117 6.05 5.96 -3.46
CA LEU A 117 5.97 5.68 -2.03
C LEU A 117 4.65 6.20 -1.49
N LEU A 118 3.94 5.36 -0.74
CA LEU A 118 2.70 5.71 -0.05
C LEU A 118 2.86 5.49 1.46
N ILE A 119 2.40 6.45 2.25
CA ILE A 119 2.28 6.34 3.70
C ILE A 119 0.79 6.47 4.04
N LEU A 120 0.25 5.41 4.64
CA LEU A 120 -1.09 5.38 5.20
C LEU A 120 -1.03 5.69 6.70
N PRO A 121 -1.81 6.64 7.21
CA PRO A 121 -1.77 6.99 8.62
C PRO A 121 -2.41 5.88 9.47
N ALA A 122 -1.96 5.76 10.72
CA ALA A 122 -2.55 4.84 11.69
C ALA A 122 -4.07 5.02 11.79
N GLY A 123 -4.79 3.90 11.83
CA GLY A 123 -6.25 3.87 11.97
C GLY A 123 -7.05 4.15 10.69
N ILE A 124 -6.43 4.43 9.54
CA ILE A 124 -7.18 4.54 8.28
C ILE A 124 -7.66 3.17 7.81
N TYR A 125 -8.93 3.07 7.44
CA TYR A 125 -9.45 1.90 6.76
C TYR A 125 -8.93 1.84 5.34
N HIS A 126 -8.27 0.74 5.00
CA HIS A 126 -7.68 0.52 3.69
C HIS A 126 -7.71 -0.96 3.30
N ARG A 127 -7.35 -1.21 2.04
CA ARG A 127 -7.16 -2.54 1.47
C ARG A 127 -6.20 -2.44 0.27
N PHE A 128 -5.63 -3.57 -0.12
CA PHE A 128 -4.64 -3.67 -1.19
C PHE A 128 -4.99 -4.78 -2.17
N THR A 129 -4.70 -4.55 -3.46
CA THR A 129 -4.71 -5.58 -4.48
C THR A 129 -3.70 -5.28 -5.60
N THR A 130 -3.20 -6.31 -6.27
CA THR A 130 -2.37 -6.16 -7.47
C THR A 130 -3.22 -5.80 -8.68
N ASP A 131 -2.60 -5.44 -9.79
CA ASP A 131 -3.30 -5.43 -11.07
C ASP A 131 -3.48 -6.85 -11.65
N SER A 132 -4.07 -6.93 -12.84
CA SER A 132 -4.30 -8.20 -13.57
C SER A 132 -3.02 -8.95 -13.96
N SER A 133 -1.84 -8.33 -13.88
CA SER A 133 -0.57 -9.01 -14.12
C SER A 133 -0.18 -9.95 -12.97
N ASN A 134 -0.76 -9.76 -11.78
CA ASN A 134 -0.49 -10.53 -10.57
C ASN A 134 0.97 -10.51 -10.11
N VAL A 135 1.74 -9.51 -10.54
CA VAL A 135 3.12 -9.31 -10.10
C VAL A 135 3.24 -7.93 -9.49
N PHE A 136 3.55 -7.89 -8.20
CA PHE A 136 3.80 -6.66 -7.45
C PHE A 136 5.00 -6.87 -6.52
N CYS A 137 5.97 -5.96 -6.59
CA CYS A 137 7.13 -5.95 -5.72
C CYS A 137 7.19 -4.61 -4.97
N ALA A 138 7.24 -4.70 -3.64
CA ALA A 138 7.34 -3.53 -2.79
C ALA A 138 8.27 -3.80 -1.60
N CYS A 139 8.96 -2.74 -1.18
CA CYS A 139 9.51 -2.67 0.16
C CYS A 139 8.49 -2.04 1.10
N TYR A 140 8.51 -2.48 2.35
CA TYR A 140 7.81 -1.80 3.42
C TYR A 140 8.78 -1.42 4.54
N GLU A 141 8.46 -0.31 5.20
CA GLU A 141 9.20 0.25 6.32
C GLU A 141 8.25 0.28 7.53
N THR A 142 8.76 0.00 8.73
CA THR A 142 7.95 0.09 9.95
C THR A 142 8.68 0.80 11.09
N PHE A 143 7.88 1.44 11.94
CA PHE A 143 8.32 1.95 13.25
C PHE A 143 8.47 0.87 14.31
N GLN A 144 8.05 -0.37 14.02
CA GLN A 144 8.00 -1.42 15.02
C GLN A 144 9.37 -1.55 15.70
N ARG A 145 9.40 -1.42 17.03
CA ARG A 145 10.51 -2.01 17.77
C ARG A 145 10.46 -3.49 17.38
N ARG A 146 11.55 -4.08 16.90
CA ARG A 146 11.66 -5.54 16.88
C ARG A 146 11.12 -6.01 18.23
N ALA A 147 10.03 -6.77 18.24
CA ALA A 147 9.74 -7.58 19.40
C ALA A 147 11.01 -8.42 19.57
N GLU A 148 11.77 -8.17 20.62
CA GLU A 148 12.79 -9.10 21.05
C GLU A 148 12.05 -10.42 21.22
N VAL A 149 12.31 -11.37 20.32
CA VAL A 149 11.95 -12.76 20.56
C VAL A 149 12.84 -13.15 21.73
N GLU A 150 12.36 -12.90 22.96
CA GLU A 150 12.84 -13.61 24.14
C GLU A 150 12.51 -15.08 23.90
N SER A 151 13.45 -15.76 23.27
CA SER A 151 13.64 -17.19 23.43
C SER A 151 13.99 -17.42 24.90
N THR A 152 12.95 -17.50 25.74
CA THR A 152 13.07 -18.15 27.03
C THR A 152 13.23 -19.65 26.79
N LYS A 153 14.43 -20.08 27.15
CA LYS A 153 14.98 -21.44 27.26
C LYS A 153 14.00 -22.53 27.69
#